data_AF-A0A7V2TSE6-F1
#
_entry.id   AF-A0A7V2TSE6-F1
#
_cell.length_a   1.000
_cell.length_b   1.000
_cell.length_c   1.000
_cell.angle_alpha   90.00
_cell.angle_beta   90.00
_cell.angle_gamma   90.00
#
_symmetry.space_group_name_H-M   'P 1'
#
loop_
_entity.id
_entity.type
_entity.pdbx_description
1 polymer ?
#
loop_
_entity_poly.entity_id
_entity_poly.type
_entity_poly.pdbx_seq_one_letter_code
_entity_poly.pdbx_strand_id
1 'polypeptide(L)' 'MIKQCCVCGKVYDKGMWKHPEGSQYRNVSHTYCPDCLLRAILQARDERPVPVPRPVLTLN' A
#
# COMPACT_ATOMS: atom_id res chain seq x y z
N MET A 1 3.24 1.03 17.09
CA MET A 1 3.97 1.09 15.80
C MET A 1 3.23 2.06 14.89
N ILE A 2 3.92 3.04 14.32
CA ILE A 2 3.30 4.07 13.48
C ILE A 2 3.12 3.51 12.07
N LYS A 3 1.95 3.74 11.47
CA LYS A 3 1.62 3.27 10.12
C LYS A 3 1.78 4.42 9.15
N GLN A 4 2.52 4.21 8.06
CA GLN A 4 2.66 5.19 6.98
C GLN A 4 2.05 4.64 5.69
N CYS A 5 1.33 5.50 4.97
CA CYS A 5 0.81 5.19 3.65
C CYS A 5 1.97 5.13 2.64
N CYS A 6 2.15 4.00 1.99
CA CYS A 6 3.19 3.83 0.95
C CYS A 6 2.94 4.66 -0.32
N VAL A 7 1.71 5.18 -0.50
CA VAL A 7 1.33 5.94 -1.71
C VAL A 7 1.41 7.44 -1.48
N CYS A 8 0.77 7.96 -0.44
CA CYS A 8 0.65 9.41 -0.21
C CYS A 8 1.49 9.91 0.97
N GLY A 9 2.22 9.03 1.66
CA GLY A 9 3.08 9.40 2.79
C GLY A 9 2.36 9.84 4.06
N LYS A 10 1.01 9.91 4.08
CA LYS A 10 0.22 10.15 5.31
C LYS A 10 0.59 9.13 6.38
N VAL A 11 0.57 9.56 7.63
CA VAL A 11 0.87 8.75 8.80
C VAL A 11 -0.37 8.64 9.68
N TYR A 12 -0.64 7.43 10.19
CA TYR A 12 -1.68 7.20 11.18
C TYR A 12 -1.13 7.46 12.58
N ASP A 13 -1.59 8.56 13.17
CA ASP A 13 -1.22 8.99 14.50
C ASP A 13 -2.48 9.41 15.27
N LYS A 14 -2.59 8.96 16.54
CA LYS A 14 -3.72 9.25 17.43
C LYS A 14 -5.11 9.07 16.81
N GLY A 15 -5.30 8.02 16.00
CA GLY A 15 -6.60 7.70 15.41
C GLY A 15 -6.88 8.36 14.06
N MET A 16 -5.99 9.21 13.55
CA MET A 16 -6.21 9.98 12.32
C MET A 16 -5.04 9.84 11.34
N TRP A 17 -5.36 9.89 10.04
CA TRP A 17 -4.38 9.98 8.97
C TRP A 17 -4.05 11.44 8.68
N LYS A 18 -2.78 11.83 8.86
CA LYS A 18 -2.30 13.20 8.58
C LYS A 18 -0.97 13.17 7.84
N HIS A 19 -0.64 14.25 7.14
CA HIS A 19 0.72 14.38 6.61
C HIS A 19 1.69 14.64 7.77
N PRO A 20 2.83 13.93 7.82
CA PRO A 20 3.82 14.17 8.86
C PRO A 20 4.47 15.55 8.67
N GLU A 21 4.56 16.34 9.73
CA GLU A 21 5.36 17.57 9.73
C GLU A 21 6.81 17.20 10.05
N GLY A 22 7.61 16.98 9.00
CA GLY A 22 9.03 16.65 9.09
C GLY A 22 9.36 15.16 9.25
N SER A 23 10.65 14.85 9.47
CA SER A 23 11.19 13.49 9.52
C SER A 23 11.03 12.82 10.90
N GLN A 24 9.89 13.03 11.56
CA GLN A 24 9.70 12.61 12.97
C GLN A 24 9.62 11.09 13.17
N TYR A 25 9.35 10.33 12.10
CA TYR A 25 9.09 8.90 12.20
C TYR A 25 10.21 8.10 11.54
N ARG A 26 11.12 7.55 12.35
CA ARG A 26 12.19 6.66 11.88
C ARG A 26 11.73 5.20 11.71
N ASN A 27 10.78 4.76 12.53
CA ASN A 27 10.27 3.39 12.55
C ASN A 27 8.78 3.37 12.20
N VAL A 28 8.48 3.16 10.93
CA VAL A 28 7.12 3.03 10.41
C VAL A 28 6.92 1.65 9.80
N SER A 29 5.71 1.11 9.91
CA SER A 29 5.25 0.04 9.01
C SER A 29 4.46 0.64 7.88
N HIS A 30 4.79 0.23 6.66
CA HIS A 30 4.11 0.67 5.46
C HIS A 30 2.80 -0.09 5.27
N THR A 31 1.75 0.65 4.92
CA THR A 31 0.42 0.12 4.60
C THR A 31 -0.29 1.10 3.66
N TYR A 32 -1.56 0.89 3.34
CA TYR A 32 -2.38 1.87 2.63
C TYR A 32 -3.22 2.68 3.63
N CYS A 33 -3.37 3.99 3.38
CA CYS A 33 -4.48 4.74 4.01
C CYS A 33 -5.82 4.36 3.35
N PRO A 34 -6.97 4.60 4.00
CA PRO A 34 -8.28 4.22 3.46
C PRO A 34 -8.53 4.70 2.02
N ASP A 35 -8.20 5.96 1.74
CA ASP A 35 -8.35 6.55 0.40
C ASP A 35 -7.54 5.80 -0.67
N CYS A 36 -6.27 5.52 -0.37
CA CYS A 36 -5.37 4.85 -1.30
C CYS A 36 -5.71 3.36 -1.43
N LEU A 37 -6.19 2.71 -0.36
CA LEU A 37 -6.66 1.34 -0.40
C LEU A 37 -7.90 1.22 -1.30
N LEU A 38 -8.87 2.13 -1.14
CA LEU A 38 -10.08 2.13 -1.97
C LEU A 38 -9.74 2.32 -3.45
N ARG A 39 -8.83 3.26 -3.78
CA ARG A 39 -8.36 3.46 -5.16
C ARG A 39 -7.70 2.21 -5.72
N ALA A 40 -6.82 1.57 -4.95
CA ALA A 40 -6.15 0.33 -5.37
C ALA A 40 -7.16 -0.80 -5.61
N ILE A 41 -8.18 -0.94 -4.75
CA ILE A 41 -9.25 -1.93 -4.92
C ILE A 41 -10.07 -1.64 -6.18
N LEU A 42 -10.43 -0.38 -6.44
CA LEU A 42 -11.19 0.00 -7.63
C LEU A 42 -10.38 -0.27 -8.91
N GLN A 43 -9.10 0.13 -8.94
CA GLN A 43 -8.20 -0.17 -10.05
C GLN A 43 -8.09 -1.68 -10.31
N ALA A 44 -7.90 -2.48 -9.26
CA ALA A 44 -7.81 -3.93 -9.38
C ALA A 44 -9.14 -4.61 -9.79
N ARG A 45 -10.28 -3.94 -9.62
CA ARG A 45 -11.59 -4.44 -10.07
C ARG A 45 -11.81 -4.15 -11.55
N ASP A 46 -11.37 -3.00 -12.03
CA ASP A 46 -11.47 -2.62 -13.44
C ASP A 46 -10.43 -3.37 -14.29
N GLU A 47 -9.27 -3.70 -13.71
CA GLU A 47 -8.27 -4.55 -14.34
C GLU A 47 -8.51 -6.01 -13.98
N ARG A 48 -9.17 -6.78 -14.86
CA ARG A 48 -9.03 -8.24 -14.79
C ARG A 48 -7.55 -8.57 -15.02
N PRO A 49 -6.82 -9.17 -14.07
CA PRO A 49 -5.46 -9.56 -14.32
C PRO A 49 -5.48 -10.57 -15.48
N VAL A 50 -4.81 -10.22 -16.57
CA VAL A 50 -4.52 -11.21 -17.61
C VAL A 50 -3.73 -12.31 -16.92
N PRO A 51 -4.16 -13.58 -16.98
CA PRO A 51 -3.43 -14.67 -16.35
C PRO A 51 -1.99 -14.63 -16.85
N VAL A 52 -1.05 -14.31 -15.95
CA VAL A 52 0.36 -14.39 -16.29
C VAL A 52 0.66 -15.87 -16.49
N PRO A 53 1.16 -16.30 -17.67
CA PRO A 53 1.54 -17.68 -17.87
C PRO A 53 2.55 -18.05 -16.80
N ARG A 54 2.23 -19.07 -15.98
CA ARG A 54 3.20 -19.57 -15.02
C ARG A 54 4.36 -20.18 -15.82
N PRO A 55 5.62 -19.85 -15.51
CA PRO A 55 6.74 -20.56 -16.12
C PRO A 55 6.59 -22.04 -15.79
N VAL A 56 6.63 -22.87 -16.84
CA VAL A 56 6.67 -24.33 -16.69
C VAL A 56 8.02 -24.63 -16.06
N LEU A 57 8.01 -24.92 -14.75
CA LEU A 57 9.18 -25.46 -14.06
C LEU A 57 9.42 -26.86 -14.65
N THR A 58 10.30 -26.95 -15.62
CA THR A 58 10.85 -28.20 -16.10
C THR A 58 11.83 -28.68 -15.03
N LEU A 59 11.43 -29.73 -14.30
CA LEU A 59 12.33 -30.48 -13.44
C LEU A 59 13.24 -31.31 -14.35
N ASN A 60 14.51 -30.93 -14.45
CA ASN A 60 15.58 -31.77 -15.01
C ASN A 60 16.20 -32.63 -13.91
#